data_AF-A0A963X986-F1
#
_entry.id   AF-A0A963X986-F1
#
_cell.length_a   1.000
_cell.length_b   1.000
_cell.length_c   1.000
_cell.angle_alpha   90.00
_cell.angle_beta   90.00
_cell.angle_gamma   90.00
#
_symmetry.space_group_name_H-M   'P 1'
#
loop_
_entity.id
_entity.type
_entity.pdbx_description
1 polymer ?
#
loop_
_entity_poly.entity_id
_entity_poly.type
_entity_poly.pdbx_seq_one_letter_code
_entity_poly.pdbx_strand_id
1 'polypeptide(L)'
;ADHLTSWALTGPSGTVTIDLDPPVRVGNSLVLRDLLIAGQGIGTLPDFVSNEAEARGALVRVLPDWELPAPEIFAVTASRLGMDAKVTAFLDHLRAALQP
;
A
#
# COMPACT_ATOMS: atom_id res chain seq x y z
N ALA A 1 -12.05 0.86 -2.57
CA ALA A 1 -12.62 0.23 -3.77
C ALA A 1 -12.19 1.00 -5.02
N ASP A 2 -12.20 2.32 -4.96
CA ASP A 2 -11.90 3.20 -6.09
C ASP A 2 -10.50 3.03 -6.69
N HIS A 3 -9.49 2.63 -5.89
CA HIS A 3 -8.13 2.37 -6.39
C HIS A 3 -8.03 1.19 -7.38
N LEU A 4 -9.08 0.37 -7.51
CA LEU A 4 -9.15 -0.71 -8.51
C LEU A 4 -9.66 -0.20 -9.87
N THR A 5 -10.24 0.99 -9.92
CA THR A 5 -10.88 1.62 -11.09
C THR A 5 -10.30 2.98 -11.42
N SER A 6 -9.51 3.58 -10.53
CA SER A 6 -8.93 4.92 -10.72
C SER A 6 -7.66 5.07 -9.89
N TRP A 7 -6.60 5.64 -10.48
CA TRP A 7 -5.34 5.96 -9.80
C TRP A 7 -5.15 7.47 -9.73
N ALA A 8 -5.00 8.01 -8.52
CA ALA A 8 -4.54 9.37 -8.30
C ALA A 8 -3.02 9.34 -8.08
N LEU A 9 -2.25 9.73 -9.10
CA LEU A 9 -0.79 9.73 -9.05
C LEU A 9 -0.28 11.15 -8.81
N THR A 10 0.53 11.33 -7.78
CA THR A 10 1.23 12.59 -7.53
C THR A 10 2.64 12.50 -8.08
N GLY A 11 3.01 13.42 -8.95
CA GLY A 11 4.35 13.49 -9.55
C GLY A 11 4.86 14.92 -9.68
N PRO A 12 5.91 15.15 -10.49
CA PRO A 12 6.63 16.43 -10.54
C PRO A 12 5.79 17.64 -10.95
N SER A 13 4.69 17.41 -11.68
CA SER A 13 3.79 18.47 -12.17
C SER A 13 2.46 18.56 -11.40
N GLY A 14 2.35 17.86 -10.27
CA GLY A 14 1.14 17.77 -9.47
C GLY A 14 0.44 16.42 -9.60
N THR A 15 -0.82 16.39 -9.18
CA THR A 15 -1.62 15.16 -9.15
C THR A 15 -2.41 14.98 -10.44
N VAL A 16 -2.36 13.78 -11.00
CA VAL A 16 -3.15 13.34 -12.15
C VAL A 16 -4.00 12.15 -11.73
N THR A 17 -5.28 12.17 -12.08
CA THR A 17 -6.18 11.03 -11.89
C THR A 17 -6.38 10.31 -13.21
N ILE A 18 -6.20 8.99 -13.20
CA ILE A 18 -6.33 8.12 -14.36
C ILE A 18 -7.41 7.09 -14.08
N ASP A 19 -8.45 7.04 -14.92
CA ASP A 19 -9.46 6.01 -14.85
C ASP A 19 -8.99 4.73 -15.56
N LEU A 20 -9.34 3.58 -14.99
CA LEU A 20 -8.82 2.28 -15.38
C LEU A 20 -9.95 1.29 -15.66
N ASP A 21 -9.83 0.61 -16.79
CA ASP A 21 -10.61 -0.57 -17.12
C ASP A 21 -9.72 -1.82 -17.29
N PRO A 22 -9.12 -2.32 -16.20
CA PRO A 22 -8.25 -3.48 -16.28
C PRO A 22 -9.06 -4.76 -16.52
N PRO A 23 -8.53 -5.71 -17.32
CA PRO A 23 -9.19 -6.99 -17.57
C PRO A 23 -9.27 -7.88 -16.32
N VAL A 24 -8.45 -7.60 -15.30
CA VAL A 24 -8.41 -8.33 -14.03
C VAL A 24 -8.39 -7.32 -12.88
N ARG A 25 -9.26 -7.55 -11.89
CA ARG A 25 -9.34 -6.74 -10.66
C ARG A 25 -9.24 -7.68 -9.46
N VAL A 26 -8.34 -7.38 -8.54
CA VAL A 26 -8.04 -8.27 -7.40
C VAL A 26 -8.00 -7.46 -6.12
N GLY A 27 -8.76 -7.90 -5.11
CA GLY A 27 -8.80 -7.25 -3.78
C GLY A 27 -7.73 -7.75 -2.79
N ASN A 28 -6.72 -8.49 -3.26
CA ASN A 28 -5.67 -9.09 -2.45
C ASN A 28 -4.31 -8.87 -3.11
N SER A 29 -3.40 -8.21 -2.38
CA SER A 29 -2.08 -7.84 -2.90
C SER A 29 -1.16 -9.03 -3.17
N LEU A 30 -1.30 -10.15 -2.46
CA LEU A 30 -0.48 -11.34 -2.72
C LEU A 30 -0.85 -11.99 -4.06
N VAL A 31 -2.15 -12.10 -4.33
CA VAL A 31 -2.65 -12.60 -5.62
C VAL A 31 -2.26 -11.65 -6.75
N LEU A 32 -2.36 -10.33 -6.53
CA LEU A 32 -1.91 -9.35 -7.52
C LEU A 32 -0.41 -9.47 -7.79
N ARG A 33 0.43 -9.60 -6.77
CA ARG A 33 1.89 -9.80 -6.92
C ARG A 33 2.20 -11.00 -7.81
N ASP A 34 1.56 -12.14 -7.56
CA ASP A 34 1.83 -13.35 -8.32
C ASP A 34 1.40 -13.21 -9.79
N LEU A 35 0.31 -12.48 -10.07
CA LEU A 35 -0.07 -12.11 -11.44
C LEU A 35 0.94 -11.18 -12.12
N LEU A 36 1.48 -10.19 -11.40
CA LEU A 36 2.49 -9.28 -11.92
C LEU A 36 3.81 -10.01 -12.23
N ILE A 37 4.24 -10.91 -11.34
CA ILE A 37 5.42 -11.79 -11.57
C ILE A 37 5.18 -12.68 -12.79
N ALA A 38 3.95 -13.15 -13.00
CA ALA A 38 3.55 -13.89 -14.20
C ALA A 38 3.36 -13.02 -15.46
N GLY A 39 3.74 -11.74 -15.42
CA GLY A 39 3.74 -10.84 -16.57
C GLY A 39 2.35 -10.36 -17.00
N GLN A 40 1.36 -10.38 -16.12
CA GLN A 40 -0.03 -10.01 -16.46
C GLN A 40 -0.30 -8.49 -16.44
N GLY A 41 0.74 -7.65 -16.48
CA GLY A 41 0.62 -6.20 -16.66
C GLY A 41 1.33 -5.37 -15.57
N ILE A 42 0.77 -4.19 -15.29
CA ILE A 42 1.23 -3.24 -14.27
C ILE A 42 0.17 -3.15 -13.18
N GLY A 43 0.59 -3.07 -11.93
CA GLY A 43 -0.31 -2.97 -10.78
C GLY A 43 0.35 -2.29 -9.59
N THR A 44 -0.45 -2.05 -8.56
CA THR A 44 -0.03 -1.32 -7.36
C THR A 44 0.12 -2.30 -6.21
N LEU A 45 1.29 -2.31 -5.58
CA LEU A 45 1.60 -3.17 -4.44
C LEU A 45 2.11 -2.31 -3.29
N PRO A 46 1.74 -2.63 -2.03
CA PRO A 46 2.46 -2.11 -0.88
C PRO A 46 3.91 -2.61 -0.88
N ASP A 47 4.85 -1.78 -0.46
CA ASP A 47 6.29 -2.09 -0.46
C ASP A 47 6.61 -3.41 0.24
N PHE A 48 5.97 -3.69 1.38
CA PHE A 48 6.19 -4.95 2.11
C PHE A 48 5.78 -6.21 1.33
N VAL A 49 5.00 -6.07 0.25
CA VAL A 49 4.63 -7.15 -0.67
C VAL A 49 5.57 -7.22 -1.88
N SER A 50 6.04 -6.07 -2.39
CA SER A 50 6.85 -6.01 -3.62
C SER A 50 8.35 -6.12 -3.37
N ASN A 51 8.86 -5.65 -2.23
CA ASN A 51 10.29 -5.52 -1.93
C ASN A 51 11.13 -6.77 -2.24
N GLU A 52 10.66 -7.96 -1.84
CA GLU A 52 11.40 -9.21 -2.08
C GLU A 52 11.46 -9.57 -3.58
N ALA A 53 10.36 -9.35 -4.30
CA ALA A 53 10.29 -9.64 -5.73
C ALA A 53 11.10 -8.63 -6.55
N GLU A 54 11.12 -7.36 -6.14
CA GLU A 54 11.96 -6.32 -6.73
C GLU A 54 13.44 -6.60 -6.50
N ALA A 55 13.84 -6.95 -5.27
CA ALA A 55 15.23 -7.27 -4.93
C ALA A 55 15.78 -8.47 -5.74
N ARG A 56 14.89 -9.39 -6.16
CA ARG A 56 15.23 -10.55 -7.00
C ARG A 56 15.11 -10.27 -8.50
N GLY A 57 14.71 -9.07 -8.89
CA GLY A 57 14.48 -8.69 -10.29
C GLY A 57 13.25 -9.34 -10.94
N ALA A 58 12.37 -9.95 -10.15
CA ALA A 58 11.12 -10.53 -10.64
C ALA A 58 10.03 -9.47 -10.87
N LEU A 59 10.12 -8.34 -10.17
CA LEU A 59 9.35 -7.13 -10.41
C LEU A 59 10.28 -5.94 -10.60
N VAL A 60 9.79 -4.89 -11.26
CA VAL A 60 10.50 -3.62 -11.42
C VAL A 60 9.54 -2.47 -11.15
N ARG A 61 9.99 -1.47 -10.37
CA ARG A 61 9.25 -0.23 -10.18
C ARG A 61 9.17 0.52 -11.51
N VAL A 62 7.94 0.79 -11.94
CA VAL A 62 7.65 1.69 -13.07
C VAL A 62 7.20 3.04 -12.54
N LEU A 63 7.34 4.09 -13.37
CA LEU A 63 6.97 5.46 -13.02
C LEU A 63 7.62 5.92 -11.69
N PRO A 64 8.96 5.87 -11.55
CA PRO A 64 9.63 6.10 -10.28
C PRO A 64 9.41 7.51 -9.69
N ASP A 65 9.09 8.50 -10.52
CA ASP A 65 8.81 9.87 -10.09
C ASP A 65 7.35 10.10 -9.64
N TRP A 66 6.53 9.05 -9.63
CA TRP A 66 5.11 9.11 -9.29
C TRP A 66 4.81 8.25 -8.07
N GLU A 67 3.96 8.79 -7.21
CA GLU A 67 3.51 8.17 -5.96
C GLU A 67 1.99 8.04 -5.96
N LEU A 68 1.49 6.92 -5.42
CA LEU A 68 0.09 6.76 -5.07
C LEU A 68 -0.18 7.40 -3.70
N PRO A 69 -1.44 7.69 -3.35
CA PRO A 69 -1.75 8.23 -2.04
C PRO A 69 -1.34 7.22 -0.96
N ALA A 70 -0.50 7.67 -0.02
CA ALA A 70 -0.07 6.84 1.08
C ALA A 70 -1.27 6.43 1.95
N PRO A 71 -1.42 5.14 2.30
CA PRO A 71 -2.49 4.72 3.20
C PRO A 71 -2.23 5.24 4.61
N GLU A 72 -3.26 5.79 5.25
CA GLU A 72 -3.21 6.14 6.67
C GLU A 72 -3.40 4.90 7.55
N ILE A 73 -2.53 4.73 8.55
CA ILE A 73 -2.61 3.62 9.51
C ILE A 73 -3.14 4.15 10.84
N PHE A 74 -4.24 3.56 11.32
CA PHE A 74 -4.89 3.95 12.57
C PHE A 74 -4.84 2.81 13.60
N ALA A 75 -4.54 3.16 14.85
CA ALA A 75 -4.75 2.29 16.00
C ALA A 75 -6.11 2.60 16.63
N VAL A 76 -7.07 1.66 16.53
CA VAL A 76 -8.43 1.82 17.06
C VAL A 76 -8.59 1.00 18.34
N THR A 77 -9.09 1.63 19.40
CA THR A 77 -9.32 0.98 20.70
C THR A 77 -10.75 1.22 21.17
N ALA A 78 -11.31 0.27 21.95
CA ALA A 78 -12.62 0.42 22.57
C ALA A 78 -12.54 1.41 23.74
N SER A 79 -12.57 2.71 23.43
CA SER A 79 -12.53 3.77 24.44
C SER A 79 -13.79 3.72 25.30
N ARG A 80 -13.66 3.43 26.59
CA ARG A 80 -14.64 3.94 27.57
C ARG A 80 -14.20 4.11 29.03
N LEU A 81 -13.15 3.49 29.53
CA LEU A 81 -12.67 3.77 30.90
C LEU A 81 -11.18 3.44 31.04
N GLY A 82 -10.31 4.45 30.91
CA GLY A 82 -8.86 4.34 31.17
C GLY A 82 -8.13 3.39 30.23
N MET A 83 -7.15 3.88 29.46
CA MET A 83 -6.26 2.96 28.76
C MET A 83 -5.49 2.14 29.80
N ASP A 84 -5.78 0.83 29.88
CA ASP A 84 -4.99 -0.12 30.67
C ASP A 84 -3.52 0.06 30.30
N ALA A 85 -2.62 0.04 31.29
CA ALA A 85 -1.19 0.25 31.09
C ALA A 85 -0.61 -0.67 30.00
N LYS A 86 -1.18 -1.87 29.82
CA LYS A 86 -0.79 -2.81 28.74
C LYS A 86 -1.13 -2.27 27.35
N VAL A 87 -2.30 -1.65 27.18
CA VAL A 87 -2.72 -1.04 25.90
C VAL A 87 -1.84 0.16 25.58
N THR A 88 -1.60 1.03 26.57
CA THR A 88 -0.70 2.18 26.40
C THR A 88 0.71 1.73 26.02
N ALA A 89 1.28 0.76 26.74
CA ALA A 89 2.60 0.23 26.44
C ALA A 89 2.69 -0.38 25.03
N PHE A 90 1.64 -1.08 24.58
CA PHE A 90 1.60 -1.62 23.22
C PHE A 90 1.49 -0.52 22.16
N LEU A 91 0.68 0.51 22.39
CA LEU A 91 0.57 1.65 21.48
C LEU A 91 1.90 2.43 21.40
N ASP A 92 2.59 2.61 22.51
CA ASP A 92 3.90 3.26 22.53
C ASP A 92 4.95 2.43 21.80
N HIS A 93 4.91 1.10 21.95
CA HIS A 93 5.76 0.21 21.16
C HIS A 93 5.46 0.31 19.66
N LEU A 94 4.18 0.26 19.25
CA LEU A 94 3.80 0.40 17.85
C LEU A 94 4.24 1.76 17.27
N ARG A 95 4.07 2.85 18.03
CA ARG A 95 4.53 4.18 17.61
C ARG A 95 6.03 4.22 17.36
N ALA A 96 6.82 3.54 18.20
CA ALA A 96 8.27 3.46 18.02
C ALA A 96 8.67 2.53 16.86
N ALA A 97 7.96 1.42 16.66
CA ALA A 97 8.26 0.43 15.63
C ALA A 97 7.79 0.83 14.22
N LEU A 98 6.80 1.71 14.12
CA LEU A 98 6.19 2.16 12.86
C LEU A 98 6.58 3.61 12.52
N GLN A 99 7.66 4.16 13.12
CA GLN A 99 8.19 5.45 12.67
C GLN A 99 8.67 5.31 11.22
N PRO A 100 8.31 6.26 10.33
CA PRO A 100 8.78 6.26 8.94
C PRO A 100 10.30 6.38 8.83
#